data_AF-A0A672YFF7-F1
#
_entry.id   AF-A0A672YFF7-F1
#
_cell.length_a   1.000
_cell.length_b   1.000
_cell.length_c   1.000
_cell.angle_alpha   90.00
_cell.angle_beta   90.00
_cell.angle_gamma   90.00
#
_symmetry.space_group_name_H-M   'P 1'
#
loop_
_entity.id
_entity.type
_entity.pdbx_description
1 polymer ?
#
loop_
_entity_poly.entity_id
_entity_poly.type
_entity_poly.pdbx_seq_one_letter_code
_entity_poly.pdbx_strand_id
1 'polypeptide(L)'
;EKTGLEDRGQYTLSYVLFRRFSPDFSQGCSVEDTQLHSLQLHPLFISEYNTHRQNDGSLEEPACVFCFFSLPNAGFLYSLKGGVELLSAYQYLEKVLEAVLTNHLLHVITKSAVQCFTAGCAAVAARIEDPYIDTTMKV
;
A
#
# COMPACT_ATOMS: atom_id res chain seq x y z
N GLU A 1 28.12 24.48 -8.60
CA GLU A 1 27.05 25.35 -9.13
C GLU A 1 25.77 25.03 -8.37
N LYS A 2 25.28 25.95 -7.54
CA LYS A 2 24.02 25.79 -6.79
C LYS A 2 22.92 26.47 -7.60
N THR A 3 22.05 25.70 -8.22
CA THR A 3 20.86 26.21 -8.92
C THR A 3 19.86 26.73 -7.89
N GLY A 4 19.67 28.06 -7.86
CA GLY A 4 18.82 28.78 -6.92
C GLY A 4 17.32 28.61 -7.14
N LEU A 5 16.83 27.37 -7.06
CA LEU A 5 15.43 27.07 -6.78
C LEU A 5 15.38 26.63 -5.32
N GLU A 6 15.25 27.60 -4.41
CA GLU A 6 14.96 27.30 -3.00
C GLU A 6 13.54 26.73 -2.93
N ASP A 7 13.48 25.42 -3.00
CA ASP A 7 12.29 24.68 -2.67
C ASP A 7 11.99 24.88 -1.18
N ARG A 8 11.04 25.77 -0.89
CA ARG A 8 10.62 26.13 0.47
C ARG A 8 9.68 25.08 1.08
N GLY A 9 9.51 23.92 0.44
CA GLY A 9 8.78 22.80 1.01
C GLY A 9 9.46 22.27 2.27
N GLN A 10 8.72 22.17 3.37
CA GLN A 10 9.15 21.36 4.51
C GLN A 10 9.03 19.89 4.12
N TYR A 11 10.17 19.25 3.85
CA TYR A 11 10.23 17.83 3.56
C TYR A 11 10.38 17.01 4.83
N THR A 12 9.51 16.02 5.01
CA THR A 12 9.65 15.01 6.06
C THR A 12 10.24 13.74 5.46
N LEU A 13 11.45 13.40 5.89
CA LEU A 13 12.10 12.14 5.50
C LEU A 13 11.78 11.04 6.51
N SER A 14 11.19 9.94 6.03
CA SER A 14 10.90 8.77 6.85
C SER A 14 11.63 7.55 6.30
N TYR A 15 12.30 6.81 7.19
CA TYR A 15 12.99 5.56 6.83
C TYR A 15 12.17 4.37 7.28
N VAL A 16 11.89 3.44 6.35
CA VAL A 16 11.25 2.17 6.68
C VAL A 16 12.18 1.03 6.30
N LEU A 17 12.51 0.18 7.29
CA LEU A 17 13.46 -0.92 7.10
C LEU A 17 12.79 -2.13 6.46
N PHE A 18 13.36 -2.63 5.36
CA PHE A 18 12.89 -3.79 4.60
C PHE A 18 12.62 -5.04 5.45
N ARG A 19 13.44 -5.32 6.48
CA ARG A 19 13.29 -6.47 7.39
C ARG A 19 11.96 -6.53 8.16
N ARG A 20 11.18 -5.44 8.21
CA ARG A 20 9.82 -5.44 8.80
C ARG A 20 8.74 -5.90 7.82
N PHE A 21 9.11 -6.05 6.55
CA PHE A 21 8.23 -6.42 5.47
C PHE A 21 8.44 -7.88 5.03
N SER A 22 9.57 -8.51 5.38
CA SER A 22 9.87 -9.87 4.92
C SER A 22 8.96 -10.92 5.59
N PRO A 23 8.24 -11.77 4.84
CA PRO A 23 7.60 -12.97 5.41
C PRO A 23 8.68 -13.89 6.01
N ASP A 24 8.29 -14.74 6.97
CA ASP A 24 9.22 -15.67 7.59
C ASP A 24 9.67 -16.74 6.58
N PHE A 25 10.92 -16.66 6.14
CA PHE A 25 11.53 -17.58 5.17
C PHE A 25 12.21 -18.78 5.84
N SER A 26 11.92 -19.05 7.12
CA SER A 26 12.55 -20.13 7.88
C SER A 26 12.36 -21.54 7.30
N GLN A 27 11.49 -21.72 6.28
CA GLN A 27 11.25 -22.99 5.60
C GLN A 27 11.56 -22.94 4.10
N GLY A 28 12.82 -23.18 3.73
CA GLY A 28 13.17 -23.78 2.43
C GLY A 28 12.78 -23.02 1.15
N CYS A 29 12.47 -21.72 1.21
CA CYS A 29 12.19 -20.94 0.02
C CYS A 29 13.44 -20.80 -0.86
N SER A 30 13.28 -20.95 -2.17
CA SER A 30 14.36 -20.68 -3.11
C SER A 30 14.66 -19.18 -3.15
N VAL A 31 15.89 -18.79 -3.51
CA VAL A 31 16.27 -17.37 -3.69
C VAL A 31 15.33 -16.69 -4.68
N GLU A 32 14.93 -17.40 -5.73
CA GLU A 32 14.00 -16.93 -6.76
C GLU A 32 12.66 -16.55 -6.15
N ASP A 33 12.10 -17.37 -5.24
CA ASP A 33 10.81 -17.12 -4.59
C ASP A 33 10.85 -15.95 -3.59
N THR A 34 12.05 -15.53 -3.17
CA THR A 34 12.24 -14.40 -2.26
C THR A 34 12.60 -13.10 -2.97
N GLN A 35 12.73 -13.13 -4.31
CA GLN A 35 13.11 -11.96 -5.07
C GLN A 35 11.97 -10.93 -5.07
N LEU A 36 12.29 -9.72 -4.64
CA LEU A 36 11.36 -8.60 -4.73
C LEU A 36 11.03 -8.31 -6.20
N HIS A 37 9.79 -8.56 -6.58
CA HIS A 37 9.29 -8.36 -7.94
C HIS A 37 8.83 -6.91 -8.15
N SER A 38 8.04 -6.36 -7.23
CA SER A 38 7.64 -4.96 -7.27
C SER A 38 7.52 -4.36 -5.87
N LEU A 39 7.74 -3.04 -5.78
CA LEU A 39 7.52 -2.24 -4.57
C LEU A 39 6.76 -0.97 -4.97
N GLN A 40 5.64 -0.72 -4.31
CA GLN A 40 4.76 0.40 -4.55
C GLN A 40 4.46 1.10 -3.23
N LEU A 41 4.61 2.43 -3.23
CA LEU A 41 4.09 3.29 -2.18
C LEU A 41 2.82 3.92 -2.71
N HIS A 42 1.72 3.71 -2.00
CA HIS A 42 0.40 4.17 -2.42
C HIS A 42 -0.17 5.13 -1.39
N PRO A 43 -0.09 6.46 -1.62
CA PRO A 43 -0.68 7.44 -0.72
C PRO A 43 -2.21 7.37 -0.78
N LEU A 44 -2.84 7.54 0.38
CA LEU A 44 -4.28 7.64 0.54
C LEU A 44 -4.65 9.07 0.91
N PHE A 45 -5.38 9.74 0.03
CA PHE A 45 -5.98 11.04 0.29
C PHE A 45 -7.47 10.86 0.57
N ILE A 46 -7.97 11.42 1.67
CA ILE A 46 -9.39 11.25 2.05
C ILE A 46 -10.28 12.04 1.08
N SER A 47 -9.76 13.11 0.48
CA SER A 47 -10.43 13.87 -0.58
C SER A 47 -10.82 13.02 -1.79
N GLU A 48 -10.06 11.97 -2.14
CA GLU A 48 -10.41 11.04 -3.22
C GLU A 48 -11.69 10.22 -2.92
N TYR A 49 -12.08 10.13 -1.65
CA TYR A 49 -13.28 9.44 -1.17
C TYR A 49 -14.40 10.43 -0.78
N ASN A 50 -14.10 11.73 -0.71
CA ASN A 50 -15.00 12.79 -0.28
C ASN A 50 -15.39 13.71 -1.44
N THR A 51 -16.67 13.70 -1.84
CA THR A 51 -17.20 14.61 -2.86
C THR A 51 -17.41 16.06 -2.38
N HIS A 52 -17.06 16.39 -1.13
CA HIS A 52 -17.54 17.61 -0.46
C HIS A 52 -16.49 18.58 0.11
N ARG A 53 -15.18 18.37 -0.09
CA ARG A 53 -14.16 19.31 0.40
C ARG A 53 -13.65 20.23 -0.70
N GLN A 54 -13.95 21.52 -0.55
CA GLN A 54 -13.42 22.59 -1.40
C GLN A 54 -11.91 22.67 -1.23
N ASN A 55 -11.26 22.74 -2.39
CA ASN A 55 -9.83 22.75 -2.61
C ASN A 55 -9.25 24.10 -2.16
N ASP A 56 -8.88 24.21 -0.89
CA ASP A 56 -8.05 25.32 -0.41
C ASP A 56 -6.60 24.92 -0.71
N GLY A 57 -5.91 25.67 -1.57
CA GLY A 57 -4.71 25.26 -2.34
C GLY A 57 -3.44 24.91 -1.56
N SER A 58 -3.54 24.41 -0.33
CA SER A 58 -2.49 23.69 0.39
C SER A 58 -2.28 22.29 -0.18
N LEU A 59 -1.02 21.85 -0.28
CA LEU A 59 -0.69 20.46 -0.60
C LEU A 59 -1.28 19.57 0.51
N GLU A 60 -2.31 18.78 0.22
CA GLU A 60 -2.92 17.89 1.20
C GLU A 60 -1.90 16.79 1.60
N GLU A 61 -1.64 16.63 2.89
CA GLU A 61 -0.85 15.49 3.38
C GLU A 61 -1.70 14.21 3.28
N PRO A 62 -1.14 13.08 2.82
CA PRO A 62 -1.89 11.84 2.74
C PRO A 62 -2.25 11.35 4.15
N ALA A 63 -3.50 10.94 4.34
CA ALA A 63 -3.99 10.44 5.63
C ALA A 63 -3.41 9.08 6.02
N CYS A 64 -2.89 8.34 5.03
CA CYS A 64 -2.14 7.11 5.20
C CYS A 64 -1.25 6.88 3.97
N VAL A 65 -0.11 6.21 4.13
CA VAL A 65 0.66 5.67 3.01
C VAL A 65 0.69 4.16 3.16
N PHE A 66 0.33 3.44 2.10
CA PHE A 66 0.46 2.01 2.05
C PHE A 66 1.78 1.62 1.39
N CYS A 67 2.39 0.55 1.89
CA CYS A 67 3.54 -0.08 1.28
C CYS A 67 3.12 -1.45 0.78
N PHE A 68 3.14 -1.64 -0.53
CA PHE A 68 2.88 -2.93 -1.15
C PHE A 68 4.15 -3.42 -1.80
N PHE A 69 4.50 -4.67 -1.53
CA PHE A 69 5.48 -5.35 -2.35
C PHE A 69 4.99 -6.72 -2.77
N SER A 70 5.46 -7.10 -3.94
CA SER A 70 5.16 -8.35 -4.59
C SER A 70 6.44 -9.19 -4.61
N LEU A 71 6.34 -10.41 -4.11
CA LEU A 71 7.23 -11.52 -4.41
C LEU A 71 6.67 -12.27 -5.63
N PRO A 72 7.38 -13.24 -6.23
CA PRO A 72 6.92 -13.89 -7.45
C PRO A 72 5.57 -14.59 -7.30
N ASN A 73 5.25 -15.12 -6.12
CA ASN A 73 4.05 -15.93 -5.88
C ASN A 73 3.09 -15.30 -4.86
N ALA A 74 3.45 -14.16 -4.25
CA ALA A 74 2.63 -13.54 -3.22
C ALA A 74 2.84 -12.03 -3.13
N GLY A 75 1.81 -11.29 -2.74
CA GLY A 75 1.87 -9.86 -2.45
C GLY A 75 1.49 -9.56 -1.01
N PHE A 76 2.09 -8.53 -0.44
CA PHE A 76 1.81 -8.11 0.92
C PHE A 76 1.57 -6.61 0.98
N LEU A 77 0.46 -6.23 1.61
CA LEU A 77 0.03 -4.84 1.76
C LEU A 77 0.16 -4.43 3.22
N TYR A 78 0.91 -3.36 3.46
CA TYR A 78 1.13 -2.80 4.79
C TYR A 78 0.61 -1.37 4.90
N SER A 79 0.10 -1.02 6.07
CA SER A 79 -0.09 0.37 6.49
C SER A 79 1.21 0.90 7.08
N LEU A 80 1.55 2.15 6.77
CA LEU A 80 2.62 2.90 7.44
C LEU A 80 2.08 3.88 8.51
N LYS A 81 0.77 3.95 8.70
CA LYS A 81 0.13 4.84 9.67
C LYS A 81 0.39 4.34 11.09
N GLY A 82 1.08 5.13 11.91
CA GLY A 82 1.35 4.78 13.31
C GLY A 82 2.33 3.63 13.52
N GLY A 83 2.99 3.15 12.45
CA GLY A 83 3.87 1.99 12.47
C GLY A 83 3.77 1.16 11.20
N VAL A 84 4.46 0.02 11.14
CA VAL A 84 4.33 -0.94 10.04
C VAL A 84 3.37 -2.03 10.47
N GLU A 85 2.22 -2.13 9.82
CA GLU A 85 1.17 -3.12 10.10
C GLU A 85 0.79 -3.87 8.82
N LEU A 86 0.79 -5.20 8.85
CA LEU A 86 0.34 -6.03 7.72
C LEU A 86 -1.19 -6.01 7.67
N LEU A 87 -1.74 -5.52 6.56
CA LEU A 87 -3.18 -5.47 6.33
C LEU A 87 -3.69 -6.68 5.58
N SER A 88 -2.95 -7.13 4.56
CA SER A 88 -3.40 -8.22 3.69
C SER A 88 -2.23 -8.93 3.03
N ALA A 89 -2.37 -10.24 2.86
CA ALA A 89 -1.49 -11.08 2.05
C ALA A 89 -2.30 -11.71 0.90
N TYR A 90 -1.76 -11.67 -0.30
CA TYR A 90 -2.40 -12.18 -1.51
C TYR A 90 -1.55 -13.30 -2.08
N GLN A 91 -2.16 -14.45 -2.32
CA GLN A 91 -1.49 -15.58 -2.97
C GLN A 91 -1.80 -15.56 -4.46
N TYR A 92 -0.76 -15.63 -5.28
CA TYR A 92 -0.89 -15.70 -6.73
C TYR A 92 -0.96 -17.15 -7.18
N LEU A 93 -1.69 -17.42 -8.26
CA LEU A 93 -1.79 -18.77 -8.80
C LEU A 93 -0.54 -19.19 -9.57
N GLU A 94 0.19 -18.21 -10.12
CA GLU A 94 1.41 -18.40 -10.88
C GLU A 94 2.40 -17.27 -10.59
N LYS A 95 3.64 -17.44 -11.11
CA LYS A 95 4.64 -16.38 -11.06
C LYS A 95 4.10 -15.11 -11.74
N VAL A 96 4.08 -14.04 -10.97
CA VAL A 96 3.61 -12.73 -11.42
C VAL A 96 4.58 -12.13 -12.43
N LEU A 97 4.01 -11.46 -13.43
CA LEU A 97 4.72 -10.61 -14.38
C LEU A 97 4.55 -9.14 -14.01
N GLU A 98 3.38 -8.79 -13.47
CA GLU A 98 3.08 -7.45 -13.00
C GLU A 98 2.04 -7.50 -11.87
N ALA A 99 2.24 -6.68 -10.84
CA ALA A 99 1.26 -6.48 -9.78
C ALA A 99 1.09 -4.97 -9.58
N VAL A 100 -0.13 -4.47 -9.70
CA VAL A 100 -0.45 -3.04 -9.57
C VAL A 100 -1.49 -2.84 -8.49
N LEU A 101 -1.16 -2.05 -7.48
CA LEU A 101 -2.07 -1.66 -6.42
C LEU A 101 -2.83 -0.39 -6.82
N THR A 102 -4.13 -0.37 -6.55
CA THR A 102 -4.98 0.82 -6.64
C THR A 102 -5.74 1.01 -5.32
N ASN A 103 -6.57 2.05 -5.25
CA ASN A 103 -7.42 2.38 -4.10
C ASN A 103 -8.33 1.22 -3.64
N HIS A 104 -8.79 0.38 -4.57
CA HIS A 104 -9.78 -0.66 -4.27
C HIS A 104 -9.37 -2.05 -4.72
N LEU A 105 -8.46 -2.15 -5.69
CA LEU A 105 -8.10 -3.41 -6.32
C LEU A 105 -6.59 -3.58 -6.40
N LEU A 106 -6.17 -4.82 -6.21
CA LEU A 106 -4.85 -5.29 -6.61
C LEU A 106 -5.03 -6.10 -7.90
N HIS A 107 -4.40 -5.64 -8.97
CA HIS A 107 -4.36 -6.34 -10.25
C HIS A 107 -3.07 -7.13 -10.34
N VAL A 108 -3.18 -8.42 -10.65
CA VAL A 108 -2.04 -9.35 -10.77
C VAL A 108 -2.09 -9.99 -12.15
N ILE A 109 -1.07 -9.74 -12.94
CA ILE A 109 -0.92 -10.28 -14.29
C ILE A 109 0.13 -11.39 -14.24
N THR A 110 -0.25 -12.55 -14.73
CA THR A 110 0.60 -13.73 -14.90
C THR A 110 0.71 -14.08 -16.38
N LYS A 111 1.43 -15.16 -16.71
CA LYS A 111 1.52 -15.62 -18.11
C LYS A 111 0.18 -16.11 -18.67
N SER A 112 -0.68 -16.67 -17.82
CA SER A 112 -1.90 -17.37 -18.23
C SER A 112 -3.18 -16.61 -17.88
N ALA A 113 -3.12 -15.69 -16.90
CA ALA A 113 -4.31 -15.08 -16.33
C ALA A 113 -4.07 -13.67 -15.77
N VAL A 114 -5.16 -12.91 -15.66
CA VAL A 114 -5.26 -11.71 -14.84
C VAL A 114 -6.14 -12.03 -13.64
N GLN A 115 -5.62 -11.78 -12.45
CA GLN A 115 -6.34 -11.92 -11.18
C GLN A 115 -6.57 -10.53 -10.59
N CYS A 116 -7.74 -10.33 -9.97
CA CYS A 116 -8.08 -9.10 -9.27
C CYS A 116 -8.49 -9.44 -7.83
N PHE A 117 -7.87 -8.77 -6.87
CA PHE A 117 -8.18 -8.90 -5.44
C PHE A 117 -8.70 -7.57 -4.91
N THR A 118 -9.64 -7.61 -3.96
CA THR A 118 -10.01 -6.40 -3.22
C THR A 118 -8.85 -5.96 -2.33
N ALA A 119 -8.43 -4.71 -2.47
CA ALA A 119 -7.37 -4.13 -1.67
C ALA A 119 -7.89 -3.66 -0.30
N GLY A 120 -7.14 -3.96 0.76
CA GLY A 120 -7.45 -3.50 2.13
C GLY A 120 -7.44 -1.97 2.31
N CYS A 121 -6.93 -1.21 1.33
CA CYS A 121 -6.83 0.25 1.37
C CYS A 121 -8.19 0.93 1.61
N ALA A 122 -9.25 0.46 0.94
CA ALA A 122 -10.58 1.04 1.05
C ALA A 122 -11.19 0.87 2.45
N ALA A 123 -10.98 -0.29 3.09
CA ALA A 123 -11.45 -0.52 4.46
C ALA A 123 -10.72 0.38 5.47
N VAL A 124 -9.42 0.61 5.25
CA VAL A 124 -8.66 1.58 6.06
C VAL A 124 -9.15 3.00 5.83
N ALA A 125 -9.42 3.40 4.59
CA ALA A 125 -9.98 4.72 4.28
C ALA A 125 -11.29 4.97 5.02
N ALA A 126 -12.21 4.00 4.95
CA ALA A 126 -13.51 4.06 5.62
C ALA A 126 -13.36 4.19 7.16
N ARG A 127 -12.42 3.47 7.79
CA ARG A 127 -12.13 3.61 9.22
C ARG A 127 -11.50 4.94 9.61
N ILE A 128 -10.73 5.55 8.72
CA ILE A 128 -10.15 6.88 8.97
C ILE A 128 -11.24 7.95 8.96
N GLU A 129 -12.22 7.80 8.08
CA GLU A 129 -13.37 8.70 7.98
C GLU A 129 -14.38 8.48 9.12
N ASP A 130 -14.73 7.22 9.40
CA ASP A 130 -15.59 6.81 10.50
C ASP A 130 -14.91 5.71 11.34
N PRO A 131 -14.25 6.08 12.46
CA PRO A 131 -13.60 5.14 13.36
C PRO A 131 -14.52 4.08 13.98
N TYR A 132 -15.84 4.30 13.93
CA TYR A 132 -16.84 3.41 14.53
C TYR A 132 -17.53 2.50 13.51
N ILE A 133 -17.15 2.56 12.23
CA ILE A 133 -17.83 1.83 11.14
C ILE A 133 -17.89 0.30 11.37
N ASP A 134 -16.86 -0.28 12.01
CA ASP A 134 -16.79 -1.70 12.34
C ASP A 134 -17.45 -2.05 13.69
N THR A 135 -17.91 -1.05 14.46
CA THR A 135 -18.44 -1.25 15.83
C THR A 135 -19.95 -1.54 15.89
N THR A 136 -20.66 -1.52 14.76
CA THR A 136 -22.13 -1.64 14.71
C THR A 136 -22.66 -3.07 14.61
N MET A 137 -21.88 -4.11 14.96
CA MET A 137 -22.38 -5.49 15.04
C MET A 137 -22.07 -6.17 16.38
N LYS A 138 -22.79 -5.74 17.42
CA LYS A 138 -23.28 -6.62 18.48
C LYS A 138 -24.71 -6.19 18.84
N VAL A 139 -25.68 -6.78 18.14
CA VAL A 139 -27.08 -6.88 18.62
C VAL A 139 -27.35 -8.35 18.87
#